data_AF-A0A496Y9N7-F1
#
_entry.id   AF-A0A496Y9N7-F1
#
_cell.length_a   1.000
_cell.length_b   1.000
_cell.length_c   1.000
_cell.angle_alpha   90.00
_cell.angle_beta   90.00
_cell.angle_gamma   90.00
#
_symmetry.space_group_name_H-M   'P 1'
#
loop_
_entity.id
_entity.type
_entity.pdbx_description
1 polymer ?
#
loop_
_entity_poly.entity_id
_entity_poly.type
_entity_poly.pdbx_seq_one_letter_code
_entity_poly.pdbx_strand_id
1 'polypeptide(L)'
;LTGKSMKPTRGKKKTILLGKCMYQANKDNPDIQEMIAVKGCPPSPQKIVEAFQKAGIPLSPTLFEQMDMLPGFFMRKYEGKPEFDESFFQIE
;
A
#
# COMPACT_ATOMS: atom_id res chain seq x y z
N LEU A 1 7.42 3.01 9.32
CA LEU A 1 6.92 2.99 7.91
C LEU A 1 8.00 2.41 7.00
N THR A 2 8.00 1.08 6.84
CA THR A 2 8.96 0.33 6.01
C THR A 2 9.02 0.82 4.57
N GLY A 3 7.88 1.31 4.03
CA GLY A 3 7.81 1.85 2.67
C GLY A 3 8.82 2.97 2.38
N LYS A 4 8.98 3.96 3.29
CA LYS A 4 9.92 5.09 3.07
C LYS A 4 11.39 4.63 2.98
N SER A 5 11.72 3.49 3.57
CA SER A 5 13.07 2.94 3.57
C SER A 5 13.38 2.15 2.29
N MET A 6 12.36 1.75 1.52
CA MET A 6 12.55 1.03 0.27
C MET A 6 12.87 1.98 -0.88
N LYS A 7 13.92 1.65 -1.63
CA LYS A 7 14.30 2.34 -2.87
C LYS A 7 13.89 1.52 -4.10
N PRO A 8 13.56 2.17 -5.23
CA PRO A 8 13.49 1.51 -6.53
C PRO A 8 14.72 0.64 -6.78
N THR A 9 14.48 -0.54 -7.36
CA THR A 9 15.54 -1.50 -7.67
C THR A 9 15.94 -1.36 -9.13
N ARG A 10 17.24 -1.26 -9.40
CA ARG A 10 17.81 -1.21 -10.76
C ARG A 10 17.33 -2.37 -11.63
N GLY A 11 17.02 -2.08 -12.89
CA GLY A 11 16.64 -3.08 -13.90
C GLY A 11 15.17 -3.48 -13.89
N LYS A 12 14.33 -2.87 -13.03
CA LYS A 12 12.87 -3.05 -13.11
C LYS A 12 12.28 -2.16 -14.20
N LYS A 13 11.38 -2.73 -15.00
CA LYS A 13 10.73 -2.05 -16.13
C LYS A 13 9.83 -0.90 -15.70
N LYS A 14 9.05 -1.10 -14.63
CA LYS A 14 8.07 -0.14 -14.12
C LYS A 14 8.20 -0.02 -12.61
N THR A 15 7.99 1.20 -12.09
CA THR A 15 7.94 1.50 -10.65
C THR A 15 6.65 2.25 -10.33
N ILE A 16 5.86 1.70 -9.42
CA ILE A 16 4.67 2.38 -8.89
C ILE A 16 5.06 3.11 -7.59
N LEU A 17 4.93 4.43 -7.57
CA LEU A 17 5.13 5.24 -6.36
C LEU A 17 3.79 5.55 -5.71
N LEU A 18 3.47 4.83 -4.63
CA LEU A 18 2.21 4.97 -3.90
C LEU A 18 2.30 6.03 -2.80
N GLY A 19 1.49 7.08 -2.95
CA GLY A 19 1.32 8.14 -1.98
C GLY A 19 2.39 9.24 -2.03
N LYS A 20 2.08 10.36 -1.36
CA LYS A 20 2.92 11.58 -1.36
C LYS A 20 4.34 11.30 -0.86
N CYS A 21 4.48 10.53 0.20
CA CYS A 21 5.77 10.23 0.81
C CYS A 21 6.72 9.48 -0.14
N MET A 22 6.22 8.43 -0.79
CA MET A 22 7.04 7.62 -1.71
C MET A 22 7.41 8.40 -2.95
N TYR A 23 6.48 9.21 -3.47
CA TYR A 23 6.74 10.10 -4.59
C TYR A 23 7.86 11.09 -4.25
N GLN A 24 7.76 11.81 -3.14
CA GLN A 24 8.78 12.80 -2.77
C GLN A 24 10.16 12.17 -2.55
N ALA A 25 10.22 10.99 -1.93
CA ALA A 25 11.48 10.31 -1.65
C ALA A 25 12.17 9.74 -2.91
N ASN A 26 11.41 9.40 -3.96
CA ASN A 26 11.94 8.59 -5.08
C ASN A 26 11.69 9.16 -6.48
N LYS A 27 11.01 10.30 -6.65
CA LYS A 27 10.66 10.86 -7.97
C LYS A 27 11.85 11.13 -8.89
N ASP A 28 13.03 11.36 -8.31
CA ASP A 28 14.27 11.67 -9.03
C ASP A 28 15.24 10.47 -9.03
N ASN A 29 14.78 9.27 -8.66
CA ASN A 29 15.65 8.10 -8.57
C ASN A 29 16.04 7.58 -9.97
N PRO A 30 17.35 7.48 -10.29
CA PRO A 30 17.83 7.10 -11.62
C PRO A 30 17.56 5.64 -12.00
N ASP A 31 17.26 4.77 -11.03
CA ASP A 31 16.94 3.37 -11.29
C ASP A 31 15.50 3.18 -11.82
N ILE A 32 14.68 4.24 -11.83
CA ILE A 32 13.31 4.20 -12.38
C ILE A 32 13.35 4.39 -13.90
N GLN A 33 12.97 3.35 -14.64
CA GLN A 33 12.80 3.41 -16.10
C GLN A 33 11.46 4.03 -16.49
N GLU A 34 10.36 3.52 -15.93
CA GLU A 34 9.01 4.05 -16.10
C GLU A 34 8.36 4.27 -14.73
N MET A 35 7.92 5.49 -14.46
CA MET A 35 7.24 5.86 -13.22
C MET A 35 5.72 5.90 -13.38
N ILE A 36 5.01 5.23 -12.47
CA ILE A 36 3.56 5.36 -12.30
C ILE A 36 3.32 5.94 -10.91
N ALA A 37 2.98 7.23 -10.83
CA ALA A 37 2.82 7.92 -9.55
C ALA A 37 1.34 8.02 -9.15
N VAL A 38 1.00 7.51 -7.96
CA VAL A 38 -0.32 7.68 -7.34
C VAL A 38 -0.20 8.69 -6.20
N LYS A 39 -0.43 9.96 -6.51
CA LYS A 39 -0.26 11.07 -5.57
C LYS A 39 -1.52 11.17 -4.68
N GLY A 40 -1.38 10.91 -3.38
CA GLY A 40 -2.42 11.00 -2.34
C GLY A 40 -1.87 10.62 -0.96
N CYS A 41 -2.61 10.88 0.14
CA CYS A 41 -2.17 10.53 1.50
C CYS A 41 -3.36 10.34 2.47
N PRO A 42 -3.97 9.14 2.51
CA PRO A 42 -3.68 7.98 1.68
C PRO A 42 -4.19 8.14 0.23
N PRO A 43 -3.59 7.45 -0.76
CA PRO A 43 -4.08 7.45 -2.14
C PRO A 43 -5.47 6.80 -2.25
N SER A 44 -6.30 7.29 -3.19
CA SER A 44 -7.64 6.71 -3.38
C SER A 44 -7.55 5.30 -3.97
N PRO A 45 -8.43 4.37 -3.57
CA PRO A 45 -8.35 2.99 -4.03
C PRO A 45 -8.47 2.81 -5.54
N GLN A 46 -9.33 3.58 -6.20
CA GLN A 46 -9.52 3.55 -7.65
C GLN A 46 -8.23 3.90 -8.39
N LYS A 47 -7.49 4.92 -7.92
CA LYS A 47 -6.21 5.31 -8.52
C LYS A 47 -5.11 4.27 -8.29
N ILE A 48 -5.21 3.47 -7.23
CA ILE A 48 -4.31 2.32 -7.02
C ILE A 48 -4.62 1.26 -8.09
N VAL A 49 -5.89 0.89 -8.29
CA VAL A 49 -6.30 -0.08 -9.32
C VAL A 49 -5.80 0.34 -10.71
N GLU A 50 -6.06 1.59 -11.10
CA GLU A 50 -5.62 2.15 -12.39
C GLU A 50 -4.10 2.07 -12.57
N ALA A 51 -3.34 2.37 -11.51
CA ALA A 51 -1.88 2.32 -11.57
C ALA A 51 -1.35 0.90 -11.77
N PHE A 52 -1.96 -0.09 -11.12
CA PHE A 52 -1.59 -1.50 -11.30
C PHE A 52 -2.00 -2.02 -12.68
N GLN A 53 -3.19 -1.67 -13.17
CA GLN A 53 -3.61 -2.00 -14.53
C GLN A 53 -2.66 -1.39 -15.58
N LYS A 54 -2.24 -0.14 -15.40
CA LYS A 54 -1.22 0.50 -16.24
C LYS A 54 0.14 -0.22 -16.17
N ALA A 55 0.46 -0.82 -15.02
CA ALA A 55 1.64 -1.67 -14.87
C ALA A 55 1.50 -3.03 -15.57
N GLY A 56 0.30 -3.38 -16.05
CA GLY A 56 -0.02 -4.69 -16.64
C GLY A 56 -0.43 -5.73 -15.60
N ILE A 57 -0.76 -5.31 -14.38
CA ILE A 57 -1.22 -6.17 -13.29
C ILE A 57 -2.73 -5.99 -13.14
N PRO A 58 -3.54 -6.99 -13.51
CA PRO A 58 -4.98 -6.90 -13.32
C PRO A 58 -5.28 -6.92 -11.81
N LEU A 59 -5.84 -5.82 -11.30
CA LEU A 59 -6.41 -5.76 -9.96
C LEU A 59 -7.93 -5.64 -10.07
N SER A 60 -8.63 -6.46 -9.28
CA SER A 60 -10.07 -6.31 -9.12
C SER A 60 -10.38 -5.07 -8.28
N PRO A 61 -11.28 -4.17 -8.72
CA PRO A 61 -11.77 -3.08 -7.89
C PRO A 61 -12.38 -3.54 -6.57
N THR A 62 -12.95 -4.75 -6.55
CA THR A 62 -13.60 -5.35 -5.38
C THR A 62 -12.66 -5.60 -4.20
N LEU A 63 -11.33 -5.66 -4.44
CA LEU A 63 -10.32 -5.75 -3.38
C LEU A 63 -10.38 -4.55 -2.42
N PHE A 64 -10.93 -3.43 -2.87
CA PHE A 64 -10.99 -2.20 -2.10
C PHE A 64 -12.39 -1.86 -1.58
N GLU A 65 -13.41 -2.66 -1.89
CA GLU A 65 -14.79 -2.45 -1.42
C GLU A 65 -14.95 -2.78 0.06
N GLN A 66 -14.08 -3.62 0.63
CA GLN A 66 -14.09 -4.02 2.04
C GLN A 66 -12.84 -3.58 2.80
N MET A 67 -12.20 -2.48 2.40
CA MET A 67 -10.95 -2.01 3.04
C MET A 67 -11.07 -1.84 4.55
N ASP A 68 -12.23 -1.40 5.05
CA ASP A 68 -12.44 -1.18 6.48
C ASP A 68 -12.52 -2.50 7.27
N MET A 69 -12.90 -3.61 6.61
CA MET A 69 -12.93 -4.94 7.22
C MET A 69 -11.59 -5.69 7.11
N LEU A 70 -10.73 -5.30 6.15
CA LEU A 70 -9.43 -5.96 5.94
C LEU A 70 -8.51 -5.94 7.18
N PRO A 71 -8.43 -4.85 7.98
CA PRO A 71 -7.73 -4.87 9.26
C PRO A 71 -8.16 -6.02 10.17
N GLY A 72 -9.46 -6.33 10.21
CA GLY A 72 -10.03 -7.44 10.98
C GLY A 72 -9.45 -8.81 10.58
N PHE A 73 -9.14 -9.02 9.30
CA PHE A 73 -8.51 -10.27 8.84
C PHE A 73 -7.14 -10.49 9.51
N PHE A 74 -6.39 -9.41 9.75
CA PHE A 74 -5.10 -9.48 10.41
C PHE A 74 -5.20 -9.66 11.92
N MET A 75 -6.38 -9.49 12.54
CA MET A 75 -6.55 -9.63 13.99
C MET A 75 -6.39 -11.07 14.45
N ARG A 76 -6.69 -12.05 13.59
CA ARG A 76 -6.47 -13.48 13.85
C ARG A 76 -5.05 -13.84 14.29
N LYS A 77 -4.03 -13.05 13.92
CA LYS A 77 -2.64 -13.30 14.34
C LYS A 77 -2.38 -13.00 15.83
N TYR A 78 -3.34 -12.39 16.50
CA TYR A 78 -3.30 -12.05 17.93
C TYR A 78 -4.17 -12.97 18.78
N GLU A 79 -4.99 -13.83 18.16
CA GLU A 79 -5.85 -14.77 18.87
C GLU A 79 -5.03 -15.70 19.77
N GLY A 80 -5.42 -15.78 21.05
CA GLY A 80 -4.75 -16.62 22.05
C GLY A 80 -3.39 -16.12 22.54
N LYS A 81 -2.95 -14.91 22.15
CA LYS A 81 -1.69 -14.34 22.65
C LYS A 81 -1.90 -13.64 23.98
N PRO A 82 -1.20 -14.04 25.07
CA PRO A 82 -1.38 -13.44 26.38
C PRO A 82 -0.94 -11.97 26.42
N GLU A 83 -0.02 -11.56 25.54
CA GLU A 83 0.39 -10.16 25.37
C GLU A 83 -0.62 -9.26 24.63
N PHE A 84 -1.72 -9.82 24.10
CA PHE A 84 -2.76 -9.06 23.41
C PHE A 84 -4.05 -9.03 24.23
N ASP A 85 -4.38 -7.86 24.77
CA ASP A 85 -5.60 -7.63 25.55
C ASP A 85 -6.67 -6.96 24.67
N GLU A 86 -7.73 -7.72 24.34
CA GLU A 86 -8.84 -7.25 23.51
C GLU A 86 -9.65 -6.13 24.18
N SER A 87 -9.60 -6.00 25.51
CA SER A 87 -10.36 -4.96 26.23
C SER A 87 -9.91 -3.55 25.87
N PHE A 88 -8.66 -3.37 25.42
CA PHE A 88 -8.14 -2.06 24.99
C PHE A 88 -8.71 -1.56 23.66
N PHE A 89 -9.51 -2.37 22.96
CA PHE A 89 -10.01 -2.08 21.61
C PHE A 89 -11.53 -2.14 21.50
N GLN A 90 -12.24 -2.13 22.63
CA GLN A 90 -13.69 -1.99 22.70
C GLN A 90 -14.09 -0.52 22.85
N ILE A 91 -15.22 -0.13 22.26
CA ILE A 91 -15.82 1.20 22.44
C ILE A 91 -17.08 0.99 23.30
N GLU A 92 -17.15 1.66 24.44
CA GLU A 92 -18.35 1.71 25.31
C GLU A 92 -19.43 2.66 24.77
#